data_AF-A0A3D0YB38-F1
#
_entry.id   AF-A0A3D0YB38-F1
#
_cell.length_a   1.000
_cell.length_b   1.000
_cell.length_c   1.000
_cell.angle_alpha   90.00
_cell.angle_beta   90.00
_cell.angle_gamma   90.00
#
_symmetry.space_group_name_H-M   'P 1'
#
loop_
_entity.id
_entity.type
_entity.pdbx_description
1 polymer ?
#
loop_
_entity_poly.entity_id
_entity_poly.type
_entity_poly.pdbx_seq_one_letter_code
_entity_poly.pdbx_strand_id
1 'polypeptide(L)'
;MGAITFKTKQINNSTPISNIFIEKYLPKANATYVKIYVYLYRFFYTNTQTSIKSVSSNLSLLESDVINAIKYWESVGLMSLDADSKTNTYCLNFVNLNDPCIPQGKLIKDDLTNNASDKKITIKEHTYAPEEVGHILKYNADIKEFIGFVESKYASSFSPKNLSQIINMFDSLVLSLDIYKYLVTYTHNKGITNINSMLSYAEKIAVSLCEKNIHTLEETEKYLNGIARFSDNQTNNQTKETKAVQTKSNNKFMNFDQQNWDFEEIKRQEQEFIEDDYKRILEKNRKVD
;
A
#
# COMPACT_ATOMS: atom_id res chain seq x y z
N MET A 1 10.27 11.94 -20.36
CA MET A 1 9.14 11.86 -21.32
C MET A 1 9.47 10.76 -22.31
N GLY A 2 8.85 9.58 -22.18
CA GLY A 2 8.98 8.50 -23.16
C GLY A 2 7.63 8.28 -23.84
N ALA A 3 7.59 8.44 -25.16
CA ALA A 3 6.39 8.20 -25.97
C ALA A 3 6.43 6.78 -26.55
N ILE A 4 5.27 6.15 -26.71
CA ILE A 4 5.14 4.81 -27.31
C ILE A 4 4.52 4.93 -28.70
N THR A 5 5.18 4.37 -29.72
CA THR A 5 4.79 4.52 -31.14
C THR A 5 4.35 3.20 -31.76
N PHE A 6 3.23 3.21 -32.50
CA PHE A 6 2.73 2.10 -33.32
C PHE A 6 2.44 2.58 -34.76
N LYS A 7 2.54 1.73 -35.81
CA LYS A 7 2.10 2.03 -37.22
C LYS A 7 1.03 1.07 -37.81
N THR A 8 -0.14 1.59 -38.26
CA THR A 8 -1.15 1.02 -39.18
C THR A 8 -2.45 1.88 -39.29
N LYS A 9 -3.35 1.53 -40.22
CA LYS A 9 -4.36 2.34 -40.92
C LYS A 9 -5.77 1.71 -40.85
N GLN A 10 -6.33 1.45 -39.66
CA GLN A 10 -7.72 0.96 -39.52
C GLN A 10 -8.55 1.73 -38.50
N ILE A 11 -9.77 2.09 -38.91
CA ILE A 11 -10.77 2.83 -38.13
C ILE A 11 -11.84 1.82 -37.68
N ASN A 12 -11.59 1.08 -36.61
CA ASN A 12 -12.57 0.14 -36.06
C ASN A 12 -12.97 0.62 -34.65
N ASN A 13 -14.28 0.83 -34.41
CA ASN A 13 -14.86 1.18 -33.09
C ASN A 13 -14.86 0.01 -32.09
N SER A 14 -14.16 -1.07 -32.40
CA SER A 14 -14.02 -2.26 -31.56
C SER A 14 -12.56 -2.68 -31.51
N THR A 15 -12.17 -3.31 -30.40
CA THR A 15 -10.82 -3.86 -30.21
C THR A 15 -10.95 -5.37 -30.04
N PRO A 16 -10.62 -6.17 -31.06
CA PRO A 16 -10.82 -7.62 -31.04
C PRO A 16 -9.77 -8.31 -30.18
N ILE A 17 -10.21 -8.91 -29.07
CA ILE A 17 -9.36 -9.67 -28.15
C ILE A 17 -9.44 -11.16 -28.53
N SER A 18 -8.31 -11.86 -28.55
CA SER A 18 -8.27 -13.30 -28.87
C SER A 18 -8.95 -14.12 -27.77
N ASN A 19 -9.74 -15.14 -28.17
CA ASN A 19 -10.34 -16.09 -27.23
C ASN A 19 -9.28 -16.83 -26.39
N ILE A 20 -8.07 -17.04 -26.95
CA ILE A 20 -6.94 -17.64 -26.24
C ILE A 20 -6.55 -16.79 -25.02
N PHE A 21 -6.56 -15.46 -25.17
CA PHE A 21 -6.31 -14.54 -24.05
C PHE A 21 -7.38 -14.71 -22.96
N ILE A 22 -8.65 -14.70 -23.37
CA ILE A 22 -9.80 -14.78 -22.46
C ILE A 22 -9.84 -16.10 -21.69
N GLU A 23 -9.49 -17.21 -22.34
CA GLU A 23 -9.56 -18.54 -21.72
C GLU A 23 -8.33 -18.85 -20.86
N LYS A 24 -7.12 -18.51 -21.31
CA LYS A 24 -5.87 -18.96 -20.66
C LYS A 24 -5.22 -17.94 -19.74
N TYR A 25 -5.34 -16.66 -20.04
CA TYR A 25 -4.55 -15.60 -19.41
C TYR A 25 -5.38 -14.67 -18.54
N LEU A 26 -6.59 -14.30 -19.00
CA LEU A 26 -7.51 -13.44 -18.25
C LEU A 26 -7.86 -13.99 -16.86
N PRO A 27 -8.22 -15.29 -16.67
CA PRO A 27 -8.64 -15.80 -15.36
C PRO A 27 -7.51 -15.86 -14.33
N LYS A 28 -6.25 -15.90 -14.79
CA LYS A 28 -5.05 -16.02 -13.94
C LYS A 28 -4.46 -14.67 -13.53
N ALA A 29 -4.84 -13.60 -14.24
CA ALA A 29 -4.28 -12.28 -14.04
C ALA A 29 -5.09 -11.43 -13.07
N ASN A 30 -4.43 -10.49 -12.40
CA ASN A 30 -5.09 -9.49 -11.58
C ASN A 30 -6.03 -8.62 -12.43
N ALA A 31 -7.23 -8.31 -11.92
CA ALA A 31 -8.24 -7.52 -12.62
C ALA A 31 -7.72 -6.15 -13.11
N THR A 32 -6.88 -5.49 -12.31
CA THR A 32 -6.22 -4.23 -12.68
C THR A 32 -5.28 -4.42 -13.86
N TYR A 33 -4.54 -5.53 -13.90
CA TYR A 33 -3.59 -5.83 -14.98
C TYR A 33 -4.32 -6.19 -16.27
N VAL A 34 -5.47 -6.87 -16.18
CA VAL A 34 -6.36 -7.12 -17.32
C VAL A 34 -6.92 -5.79 -17.86
N LYS A 35 -7.37 -4.89 -16.97
CA LYS A 35 -7.84 -3.55 -17.35
C LYS A 35 -6.77 -2.77 -18.13
N ILE A 36 -5.54 -2.76 -17.62
CA ILE A 36 -4.39 -2.13 -18.28
C ILE A 36 -4.08 -2.80 -19.62
N TYR A 37 -4.06 -4.14 -19.68
CA TYR A 37 -3.83 -4.90 -20.91
C TYR A 37 -4.81 -4.50 -22.00
N VAL A 38 -6.11 -4.56 -21.73
CA VAL A 38 -7.17 -4.27 -22.72
C VAL A 38 -7.08 -2.82 -23.18
N TYR A 39 -6.84 -1.89 -22.24
CA TYR A 39 -6.70 -0.48 -22.56
C TYR A 39 -5.49 -0.20 -23.45
N LEU A 40 -4.32 -0.77 -23.14
CA LEU A 40 -3.12 -0.65 -23.98
C LEU A 40 -3.30 -1.34 -25.34
N TYR A 41 -3.97 -2.49 -25.36
CA TYR A 41 -4.24 -3.25 -26.58
C TYR A 41 -5.16 -2.49 -27.54
N ARG A 42 -6.07 -1.63 -27.04
CA ARG A 42 -6.81 -0.67 -27.87
C ARG A 42 -5.86 0.29 -28.60
N PHE A 43 -4.83 0.83 -27.94
CA PHE A 43 -3.86 1.74 -28.58
C PHE A 43 -3.01 1.02 -29.59
N PHE A 44 -2.62 -0.22 -29.30
CA PHE A 44 -1.93 -1.09 -30.26
C PHE A 44 -2.80 -1.34 -31.51
N TYR A 45 -4.06 -1.71 -31.32
CA TYR A 45 -4.98 -2.04 -32.42
C TYR A 45 -5.39 -0.82 -33.26
N THR A 46 -5.72 0.31 -32.61
CA THR A 46 -6.04 1.58 -33.29
C THR A 46 -4.79 2.33 -33.76
N ASN A 47 -3.62 1.80 -33.41
CA ASN A 47 -2.35 2.34 -33.78
C ASN A 47 -2.13 3.79 -33.33
N THR A 48 -2.60 4.08 -32.13
CA THR A 48 -2.50 5.41 -31.54
C THR A 48 -1.43 5.41 -30.47
N GLN A 49 -0.75 6.54 -30.32
CA GLN A 49 0.28 6.69 -29.29
C GLN A 49 -0.37 6.98 -27.95
N THR A 50 0.25 6.52 -26.87
CA THR A 50 -0.13 6.88 -25.52
C THR A 50 1.12 7.04 -24.65
N SER A 51 0.95 7.68 -23.50
CA SER A 51 1.98 7.83 -22.49
C SER A 51 1.53 7.12 -21.21
N ILE A 52 2.50 6.69 -20.38
CA ILE A 52 2.20 6.07 -19.08
C ILE A 52 1.29 6.98 -18.24
N LYS A 53 1.58 8.28 -18.23
CA LYS A 53 0.78 9.32 -17.56
C LYS A 53 -0.65 9.43 -18.09
N SER A 54 -0.84 9.32 -19.41
CA SER A 54 -2.18 9.32 -20.01
C SER A 54 -2.95 8.05 -19.64
N VAL A 55 -2.28 6.90 -19.61
CA VAL A 55 -2.91 5.63 -19.23
C VAL A 55 -3.32 5.63 -17.77
N SER A 56 -2.43 6.04 -16.87
CA SER A 56 -2.69 6.13 -15.43
C SER A 56 -3.83 7.10 -15.14
N SER A 57 -3.79 8.31 -15.72
CA SER A 57 -4.82 9.33 -15.56
C SER A 57 -6.20 8.87 -16.07
N ASN A 58 -6.28 8.21 -17.22
CA ASN A 58 -7.56 7.76 -17.79
C ASN A 58 -8.14 6.54 -17.07
N LEU A 59 -7.29 5.69 -16.48
CA LEU A 59 -7.74 4.50 -15.76
C LEU A 59 -7.94 4.75 -14.25
N SER A 60 -7.61 5.96 -13.77
CA SER A 60 -7.52 6.33 -12.35
C SER A 60 -6.58 5.42 -11.56
N LEU A 61 -5.46 5.02 -12.17
CA LEU A 61 -4.44 4.16 -11.57
C LEU A 61 -3.15 4.94 -11.33
N LEU A 62 -2.22 4.37 -10.56
CA LEU A 62 -0.89 4.95 -10.39
C LEU A 62 0.00 4.61 -11.59
N GLU A 63 1.00 5.45 -11.88
CA GLU A 63 1.93 5.18 -13.00
C GLU A 63 2.75 3.91 -12.76
N SER A 64 3.08 3.58 -11.51
CA SER A 64 3.78 2.35 -11.21
C SER A 64 2.91 1.12 -11.49
N ASP A 65 1.60 1.17 -11.26
CA ASP A 65 0.68 0.06 -11.55
C ASP A 65 0.71 -0.27 -13.04
N VAL A 66 0.72 0.76 -13.88
CA VAL A 66 0.86 0.62 -15.33
C VAL A 66 2.19 -0.04 -15.69
N ILE A 67 3.28 0.40 -15.08
CA ILE A 67 4.62 -0.18 -15.30
C ILE A 67 4.71 -1.63 -14.82
N ASN A 68 4.16 -1.93 -13.66
CA ASN A 68 4.16 -3.27 -13.06
C ASN A 68 3.30 -4.24 -13.87
N ALA A 69 2.15 -3.79 -14.37
CA ALA A 69 1.33 -4.57 -15.28
C ALA A 69 2.07 -4.88 -16.60
N ILE A 70 2.76 -3.91 -17.19
CA ILE A 70 3.57 -4.13 -18.40
C ILE A 70 4.65 -5.20 -18.15
N LYS A 71 5.40 -5.09 -17.05
CA LYS A 71 6.42 -6.09 -16.67
C LYS A 71 5.83 -7.47 -16.42
N TYR A 72 4.65 -7.55 -15.81
CA TYR A 72 3.93 -8.80 -15.63
C TYR A 72 3.61 -9.43 -17.00
N TRP A 73 3.00 -8.68 -17.92
CA TRP A 73 2.64 -9.21 -19.25
C TRP A 73 3.85 -9.53 -20.13
N GLU A 74 4.97 -8.84 -19.92
CA GLU A 74 6.27 -9.19 -20.49
C GLU A 74 6.79 -10.53 -19.96
N SER A 75 6.71 -10.76 -18.65
CA SER A 75 7.12 -12.04 -18.05
C SER A 75 6.25 -13.22 -18.51
N VAL A 76 4.97 -12.96 -18.80
CA VAL A 76 4.02 -13.93 -19.35
C VAL A 76 4.25 -14.16 -20.86
N GLY A 77 4.98 -13.26 -21.52
CA GLY A 77 5.29 -13.34 -22.96
C GLY A 77 4.16 -12.87 -23.87
N LEU A 78 3.21 -12.07 -23.38
CA LEU A 78 2.15 -11.47 -24.20
C LEU A 78 2.52 -10.08 -24.73
N MET A 79 3.46 -9.41 -24.05
CA MET A 79 3.99 -8.11 -24.45
C MET A 79 5.52 -8.16 -24.50
N SER A 80 6.12 -7.27 -25.27
CA SER A 80 7.55 -6.97 -25.18
C SER A 80 7.76 -5.46 -25.17
N LEU A 81 8.66 -4.99 -24.29
CA LEU A 81 9.01 -3.58 -24.22
C LEU A 81 10.39 -3.35 -24.86
N ASP A 82 10.39 -2.84 -26.08
CA ASP A 82 11.62 -2.46 -26.78
C ASP A 82 11.97 -1.01 -26.44
N ALA A 83 13.08 -0.79 -25.74
CA ALA A 83 13.58 0.55 -25.45
C ALA A 83 14.51 1.03 -26.57
N ASP A 84 14.10 2.05 -27.33
CA ASP A 84 14.99 2.68 -28.30
C ASP A 84 15.88 3.71 -27.60
N SER A 85 17.16 3.35 -27.45
CA SER A 85 18.18 4.17 -26.78
C SER A 85 18.45 5.52 -27.49
N LYS A 86 18.01 5.70 -28.74
CA LYS A 86 18.27 6.93 -29.50
C LYS A 86 17.18 7.99 -29.35
N THR A 87 15.95 7.58 -29.09
CA THR A 87 14.77 8.46 -29.05
C THR A 87 14.13 8.56 -27.67
N ASN A 88 14.64 7.84 -26.67
CA ASN A 88 14.06 7.74 -25.32
C ASN A 88 12.56 7.35 -25.34
N THR A 89 12.17 6.60 -26.37
CA THR A 89 10.82 6.10 -26.59
C THR A 89 10.77 4.62 -26.28
N TYR A 90 9.71 4.20 -25.62
CA TYR A 90 9.45 2.79 -25.32
C TYR A 90 8.47 2.26 -26.36
N CYS A 91 8.75 1.15 -27.02
CA CYS A 91 7.82 0.53 -27.98
C CYS A 91 7.24 -0.73 -27.33
N LEU A 92 5.92 -0.79 -27.14
CA LEU A 92 5.26 -1.91 -26.45
C LEU A 92 4.58 -2.84 -27.46
N ASN A 93 5.26 -3.88 -27.91
CA ASN A 93 4.71 -4.81 -28.89
C ASN A 93 3.83 -5.86 -28.22
N PHE A 94 2.73 -6.25 -28.88
CA PHE A 94 1.88 -7.36 -28.45
C PHE A 94 2.15 -8.58 -29.33
N VAL A 95 2.25 -9.75 -28.70
CA VAL A 95 2.45 -11.01 -29.42
C VAL A 95 1.13 -11.45 -30.05
N ASN A 96 1.17 -11.82 -31.33
CA ASN A 96 0.00 -12.37 -32.02
C ASN A 96 -0.22 -13.81 -31.55
N LEU A 97 -1.26 -14.02 -30.73
CA LEU A 97 -1.63 -15.33 -30.18
C LEU A 97 -2.17 -16.33 -31.23
N ASN A 98 -2.48 -15.88 -32.44
CA ASN A 98 -3.04 -16.73 -33.50
C ASN A 98 -1.98 -17.25 -34.49
N ASP A 99 -0.72 -16.83 -34.36
CA ASP A 99 0.36 -17.23 -35.27
C ASP A 99 0.96 -18.59 -34.82
N PRO A 100 1.05 -19.63 -35.69
CA PRO A 100 1.63 -20.93 -35.32
C PRO A 100 3.15 -20.87 -35.07
N CYS A 101 3.82 -19.76 -35.38
CA CYS A 101 5.25 -19.53 -35.16
C CYS A 101 5.56 -18.79 -33.84
N ILE A 102 4.71 -18.96 -32.83
CA ILE A 102 5.05 -18.53 -31.47
C ILE A 102 6.03 -19.59 -30.92
N PRO A 103 7.26 -19.24 -30.50
CA PRO A 103 7.96 -20.11 -29.56
C PRO A 103 7.02 -20.21 -28.37
N GLN A 104 6.48 -21.40 -28.11
CA GLN A 104 5.58 -21.68 -26.99
C GLN A 104 6.25 -21.21 -25.70
N GLY A 105 6.10 -19.93 -25.42
CA GLY A 105 6.84 -19.20 -24.40
C GLY A 105 6.22 -19.58 -23.10
N LYS A 106 6.88 -20.49 -22.38
CA LYS A 106 6.62 -20.85 -20.99
C LYS A 106 5.13 -20.76 -20.64
N LEU A 107 4.33 -21.64 -21.22
CA LEU A 107 3.18 -22.12 -20.47
C LEU A 107 3.77 -22.64 -19.17
N ILE A 108 3.40 -21.98 -18.08
CA ILE A 108 3.65 -22.33 -16.69
C ILE A 108 3.82 -23.85 -16.57
N LYS A 109 5.08 -24.30 -16.48
CA LYS A 109 5.39 -25.52 -15.76
C LYS A 109 5.12 -25.19 -14.30
N ASP A 110 4.48 -26.12 -13.61
CA ASP A 110 4.14 -26.11 -12.20
C ASP A 110 5.36 -25.84 -11.29
N ASP A 111 5.79 -24.58 -11.19
CA ASP A 111 6.80 -24.11 -10.24
C ASP A 111 6.48 -22.68 -9.80
N LEU A 112 5.44 -22.54 -8.97
CA LEU A 112 5.37 -21.49 -7.96
C LEU A 112 5.96 -21.94 -6.61
N THR A 113 6.73 -23.03 -6.59
CA THR A 113 7.54 -23.43 -5.46
C THR A 113 9.02 -23.19 -5.75
N ASN A 114 9.62 -22.35 -4.91
CA ASN A 114 11.07 -22.21 -4.71
C ASN A 114 11.87 -21.45 -5.77
N ASN A 115 11.87 -20.12 -5.60
CA ASN A 115 13.12 -19.42 -5.33
C ASN A 115 12.85 -18.26 -4.35
N ALA A 116 12.54 -18.66 -3.12
CA ALA A 116 12.83 -17.86 -1.94
C ALA A 116 14.35 -17.92 -1.70
N SER A 117 15.06 -16.94 -2.24
CA SER A 117 16.32 -16.47 -1.67
C SER A 117 16.48 -15.00 -2.00
N ASP A 118 16.14 -14.17 -1.01
CA ASP A 118 16.64 -12.81 -0.80
C ASP A 118 16.30 -11.73 -1.83
N LYS A 119 15.00 -11.44 -2.02
CA LYS A 119 14.57 -10.08 -2.36
C LYS A 119 13.55 -9.57 -1.35
N LYS A 120 14.09 -8.89 -0.33
CA LYS A 120 13.36 -8.04 0.61
C LYS A 120 12.43 -7.11 -0.17
N ILE A 121 11.12 -7.17 0.08
CA ILE A 121 10.16 -6.21 -0.50
C ILE A 121 10.58 -4.82 0.00
N THR A 122 11.23 -4.07 -0.87
CA THR A 122 11.67 -2.71 -0.59
C THR A 122 10.68 -1.82 -1.29
N ILE A 123 9.90 -1.06 -0.51
CA ILE A 123 9.05 0.01 -1.02
C ILE A 123 9.94 0.90 -1.86
N LYS A 124 9.68 0.97 -3.17
CA LYS A 124 10.35 1.96 -4.00
C LYS A 124 9.73 3.28 -3.61
N GLU A 125 10.47 4.05 -2.82
CA GLU A 125 10.10 5.41 -2.48
C GLU A 125 10.04 6.21 -3.80
N HIS A 126 8.85 6.32 -4.39
CA HIS A 126 8.61 7.27 -5.46
C HIS A 126 8.34 8.61 -4.79
N THR A 127 9.24 9.55 -5.03
CA THR A 127 9.03 10.94 -4.64
C THR A 127 8.09 11.56 -5.66
N TYR A 128 6.80 11.64 -5.32
CA TYR A 128 5.81 12.34 -6.13
C TYR A 128 5.99 13.85 -6.03
N ALA A 129 5.91 14.55 -7.16
CA ALA A 129 5.86 16.00 -7.15
C ALA A 129 4.52 16.49 -6.54
N PRO A 130 4.46 17.69 -5.93
CA PRO A 130 3.24 18.21 -5.32
C PRO A 130 2.04 18.24 -6.27
N GLU A 131 2.27 18.52 -7.56
CA GLU A 131 1.23 18.55 -8.60
C GLU A 131 0.68 17.15 -8.89
N GLU A 132 1.54 16.13 -8.82
CA GLU A 132 1.17 14.74 -9.05
C GLU A 132 0.35 14.19 -7.88
N VAL A 133 0.76 14.52 -6.64
CA VAL A 133 -0.03 14.22 -5.45
C VAL A 133 -1.42 14.84 -5.56
N GLY A 134 -1.52 16.12 -5.92
CA GLY A 134 -2.81 16.79 -6.13
C GLY A 134 -3.67 16.13 -7.20
N HIS A 135 -3.07 15.69 -8.30
CA HIS A 135 -3.76 14.97 -9.36
C HIS A 135 -4.27 13.60 -8.87
N ILE A 136 -3.43 12.82 -8.20
CA ILE A 136 -3.78 11.49 -7.67
C ILE A 136 -4.96 11.62 -6.69
N LEU A 137 -4.91 12.56 -5.76
CA LEU A 137 -5.98 12.78 -4.77
C LEU A 137 -7.31 13.21 -5.40
N LYS A 138 -7.26 13.85 -6.58
CA LYS A 138 -8.46 14.30 -7.28
C LYS A 138 -9.14 13.18 -8.06
N TYR A 139 -8.37 12.30 -8.69
CA TYR A 139 -8.88 11.34 -9.68
C TYR A 139 -8.87 9.88 -9.21
N ASN A 140 -8.07 9.52 -8.21
CA ASN A 140 -8.05 8.19 -7.62
C ASN A 140 -9.12 8.10 -6.52
N ALA A 141 -10.24 7.44 -6.83
CA ALA A 141 -11.37 7.29 -5.93
C ALA A 141 -11.00 6.49 -4.67
N ASP A 142 -10.19 5.45 -4.82
CA ASP A 142 -9.83 4.54 -3.72
C ASP A 142 -8.97 5.26 -2.67
N ILE A 143 -7.94 5.98 -3.11
CA ILE A 143 -7.08 6.77 -2.22
C ILE A 143 -7.89 7.87 -1.53
N LYS A 144 -8.78 8.54 -2.28
CA LYS A 144 -9.64 9.59 -1.72
C LYS A 144 -10.61 9.03 -0.66
N GLU A 145 -11.21 7.88 -0.93
CA GLU A 145 -12.10 7.20 0.00
C GLU A 145 -11.33 6.72 1.24
N PHE A 146 -10.13 6.17 1.07
CA PHE A 146 -9.26 5.78 2.17
C PHE A 146 -8.92 6.97 3.08
N ILE A 147 -8.55 8.10 2.49
CA ILE A 147 -8.24 9.33 3.23
C ILE A 147 -9.47 9.78 4.04
N GLY A 148 -10.64 9.87 3.41
CA GLY A 148 -11.87 10.25 4.10
C GLY A 148 -12.23 9.28 5.24
N PHE A 149 -12.02 7.98 5.03
CA PHE A 149 -12.22 6.96 6.06
C PHE A 149 -11.30 7.19 7.28
N VAL A 150 -10.00 7.42 7.06
CA VAL A 150 -9.06 7.68 8.15
C VAL A 150 -9.35 9.00 8.85
N GLU A 151 -9.66 10.07 8.11
CA GLU A 151 -10.01 11.38 8.69
C GLU A 151 -11.23 11.26 9.60
N SER A 152 -12.23 10.47 9.22
CA SER A 152 -13.42 10.21 10.05
C SER A 152 -13.09 9.49 11.36
N LYS A 153 -12.05 8.64 11.37
CA LYS A 153 -11.65 7.82 12.54
C LYS A 153 -10.72 8.56 13.50
N TYR A 154 -9.82 9.39 12.96
CA TYR A 154 -8.74 10.04 13.72
C TYR A 154 -8.95 11.55 13.91
N ALA A 155 -10.01 12.13 13.34
CA ALA A 155 -10.36 13.55 13.41
C ALA A 155 -9.17 14.49 13.11
N SER A 156 -8.27 14.06 12.22
CA SER A 156 -7.00 14.72 11.93
C SER A 156 -6.75 14.73 10.44
N SER A 157 -6.31 15.87 9.90
CA SER A 157 -5.93 16.00 8.49
C SER A 157 -4.55 15.42 8.22
N PHE A 158 -4.32 14.96 6.99
CA PHE A 158 -3.02 14.43 6.59
C PHE A 158 -2.01 15.52 6.26
N SER A 159 -0.77 15.35 6.74
CA SER A 159 0.37 16.15 6.26
C SER A 159 0.79 15.71 4.85
N PRO A 160 1.48 16.56 4.06
CA PRO A 160 2.00 16.18 2.75
C PRO A 160 2.87 14.91 2.79
N LYS A 161 3.67 14.74 3.85
CA LYS A 161 4.48 13.54 4.06
C LYS A 161 3.62 12.28 4.22
N ASN A 162 2.51 12.38 4.96
CA ASN A 162 1.61 11.26 5.17
C ASN A 162 0.83 10.93 3.89
N LEU A 163 0.44 11.93 3.11
CA LEU A 163 -0.18 11.74 1.80
C LEU A 163 0.76 10.99 0.86
N SER A 164 2.04 11.39 0.79
CA SER A 164 3.04 10.65 0.01
C SER A 164 3.25 9.23 0.52
N GLN A 165 3.23 9.00 1.84
CA GLN A 165 3.31 7.66 2.42
C GLN A 165 2.13 6.78 2.01
N ILE A 166 0.91 7.31 2.07
CA ILE A 166 -0.31 6.60 1.62
C ILE A 166 -0.22 6.27 0.15
N ILE A 167 0.15 7.23 -0.69
CA ILE A 167 0.28 6.99 -2.13
C ILE A 167 1.33 5.90 -2.37
N ASN A 168 2.50 5.98 -1.73
CA ASN A 168 3.54 4.97 -1.84
C ASN A 168 3.08 3.57 -1.36
N MET A 169 2.26 3.50 -0.31
CA MET A 169 1.66 2.24 0.13
C MET A 169 0.75 1.67 -0.96
N PHE A 170 -0.18 2.46 -1.50
CA PHE A 170 -1.06 2.03 -2.59
C PHE A 170 -0.30 1.67 -3.87
N ASP A 171 0.80 2.36 -4.16
CA ASP A 171 1.68 2.15 -5.31
C ASP A 171 2.48 0.84 -5.22
N SER A 172 3.06 0.60 -4.03
CA SER A 172 3.96 -0.52 -3.81
C SER A 172 3.22 -1.81 -3.48
N LEU A 173 2.08 -1.69 -2.81
CA LEU A 173 1.32 -2.78 -2.25
C LEU A 173 -0.03 -2.75 -2.94
N VAL A 174 -0.12 -3.42 -4.09
CA VAL A 174 -1.33 -3.52 -4.94
C VAL A 174 -2.40 -4.34 -4.19
N LEU A 175 -2.93 -3.76 -3.12
CA LEU A 175 -3.93 -4.32 -2.20
C LEU A 175 -5.26 -3.60 -2.43
N SER A 176 -6.36 -4.31 -2.16
CA SER A 176 -7.70 -3.71 -2.23
C SER A 176 -7.90 -2.63 -1.17
N LEU A 177 -8.70 -1.61 -1.49
CA LEU A 177 -9.14 -0.57 -0.56
C LEU A 177 -9.72 -1.14 0.75
N ASP A 178 -10.47 -2.24 0.66
CA ASP A 178 -11.11 -2.86 1.82
C ASP A 178 -10.08 -3.43 2.81
N ILE A 179 -8.96 -3.94 2.30
CA ILE A 179 -7.84 -4.40 3.12
C ILE A 179 -7.25 -3.22 3.87
N TYR A 180 -7.01 -2.08 3.21
CA TYR A 180 -6.49 -0.89 3.86
C TYR A 180 -7.43 -0.35 4.96
N LYS A 181 -8.74 -0.29 4.70
CA LYS A 181 -9.73 0.10 5.73
C LYS A 181 -9.72 -0.86 6.92
N TYR A 182 -9.59 -2.17 6.65
CA TYR A 182 -9.47 -3.17 7.69
C TYR A 182 -8.20 -2.97 8.53
N LEU A 183 -7.05 -2.73 7.89
CA LEU A 183 -5.78 -2.47 8.57
C LEU A 183 -5.89 -1.29 9.53
N VAL A 184 -6.46 -0.17 9.08
CA VAL A 184 -6.70 1.00 9.91
C VAL A 184 -7.59 0.64 11.11
N THR A 185 -8.68 -0.08 10.89
CA THR A 185 -9.58 -0.53 11.98
C THR A 185 -8.85 -1.42 12.98
N TYR A 186 -8.03 -2.35 12.51
CA TYR A 186 -7.22 -3.22 13.34
C TYR A 186 -6.19 -2.45 14.17
N THR A 187 -5.50 -1.47 13.57
CA THR A 187 -4.54 -0.61 14.28
C THR A 187 -5.21 0.23 15.37
N HIS A 188 -6.43 0.71 15.11
CA HIS A 188 -7.22 1.47 16.07
C HIS A 188 -7.64 0.59 17.25
N ASN A 189 -8.10 -0.63 16.98
CA ASN A 189 -8.45 -1.60 18.02
C ASN A 189 -7.25 -2.00 18.89
N LYS A 190 -6.02 -1.91 18.35
CA LYS A 190 -4.78 -2.08 19.13
C LYS A 190 -4.37 -0.87 19.98
N GLY A 191 -5.15 0.21 19.97
CA GLY A 191 -4.89 1.41 20.77
C GLY A 191 -3.93 2.42 20.12
N ILE A 192 -3.65 2.30 18.81
CA ILE A 192 -2.83 3.30 18.11
C ILE A 192 -3.68 4.53 17.80
N THR A 193 -3.39 5.64 18.48
CA THR A 193 -4.15 6.89 18.42
C THR A 193 -3.57 7.93 17.45
N ASN A 194 -2.29 7.84 17.10
CA ASN A 194 -1.64 8.80 16.19
C ASN A 194 -1.64 8.30 14.74
N ILE A 195 -1.99 9.19 13.79
CA ILE A 195 -2.08 8.87 12.35
C ILE A 195 -0.74 8.41 11.75
N ASN A 196 0.39 8.99 12.17
CA ASN A 196 1.73 8.63 11.67
C ASN A 196 2.13 7.23 12.14
N SER A 197 1.88 6.94 13.42
CA SER A 197 2.12 5.63 14.01
C SER A 197 1.20 4.58 13.39
N MET A 198 -0.06 4.94 13.13
CA MET A 198 -1.03 4.10 12.45
C MET A 198 -0.55 3.76 11.03
N LEU A 199 -0.20 4.76 10.21
CA LEU A 199 0.28 4.54 8.84
C LEU A 199 1.54 3.67 8.84
N SER A 200 2.51 3.96 9.70
CA SER A 200 3.75 3.18 9.81
C SER A 200 3.50 1.72 10.22
N TYR A 201 2.49 1.47 11.05
CA TYR A 201 2.13 0.12 11.48
C TYR A 201 1.31 -0.61 10.40
N ALA A 202 0.36 0.07 9.77
CA ALA A 202 -0.41 -0.43 8.65
C ALA A 202 0.49 -0.79 7.46
N GLU A 203 1.50 0.04 7.17
CA GLU A 203 2.52 -0.22 6.15
C GLU A 203 3.30 -1.50 6.43
N LYS A 204 3.79 -1.69 7.67
CA LYS A 204 4.49 -2.92 8.06
C LYS A 204 3.62 -4.16 7.89
N ILE A 205 2.35 -4.07 8.28
CA ILE A 205 1.42 -5.18 8.09
C ILE A 205 1.18 -5.43 6.60
N ALA A 206 0.92 -4.39 5.82
CA ALA A 206 0.66 -4.49 4.39
C ALA A 206 1.85 -5.10 3.64
N VAL A 207 3.09 -4.72 3.99
CA VAL A 207 4.31 -5.38 3.48
C VAL A 207 4.31 -6.86 3.85
N SER A 208 4.03 -7.21 5.12
CA SER A 208 3.99 -8.62 5.55
C SER A 208 2.90 -9.46 4.85
N LEU A 209 1.79 -8.83 4.48
CA LEU A 209 0.72 -9.47 3.71
C LEU A 209 1.19 -9.75 2.28
N CYS A 210 1.83 -8.78 1.62
CA CYS A 210 2.41 -8.96 0.30
C CYS A 210 3.54 -10.01 0.29
N GLU A 211 4.40 -10.06 1.31
CA GLU A 211 5.41 -11.12 1.46
C GLU A 211 4.80 -12.52 1.54
N LYS A 212 3.57 -12.63 2.06
CA LYS A 212 2.82 -13.87 2.18
C LYS A 212 1.86 -14.12 1.01
N ASN A 213 1.86 -13.27 -0.02
CA ASN A 213 0.91 -13.27 -1.15
C ASN A 213 -0.57 -13.25 -0.70
N ILE A 214 -0.87 -12.60 0.42
CA ILE A 214 -2.23 -12.44 0.92
C ILE A 214 -2.83 -11.17 0.29
N HIS A 215 -3.81 -11.35 -0.59
CA HIS A 215 -4.47 -10.24 -1.32
C HIS A 215 -5.99 -10.20 -1.14
N THR A 216 -6.54 -11.09 -0.31
CA THR A 216 -7.98 -11.18 -0.04
C THR A 216 -8.31 -10.70 1.37
N LEU A 217 -9.52 -10.19 1.56
CA LEU A 217 -9.99 -9.71 2.87
C LEU A 217 -10.05 -10.87 3.90
N GLU A 218 -10.60 -12.01 3.50
CA GLU A 218 -10.79 -13.17 4.38
C GLU A 218 -9.46 -13.76 4.90
N GLU A 219 -8.47 -13.89 4.01
CA GLU A 219 -7.13 -14.35 4.40
C GLU A 219 -6.42 -13.34 5.29
N THR A 220 -6.62 -12.04 5.04
CA THR A 220 -6.07 -10.94 5.86
C THR A 220 -6.62 -11.01 7.28
N GLU A 221 -7.93 -11.16 7.44
CA GLU A 221 -8.58 -11.30 8.74
C GLU A 221 -8.04 -12.52 9.50
N LYS A 222 -7.95 -13.66 8.82
CA LYS A 222 -7.41 -14.89 9.42
C LYS A 222 -5.98 -14.73 9.89
N TYR A 223 -5.13 -14.07 9.09
CA TYR A 223 -3.73 -13.82 9.43
C TYR A 223 -3.60 -12.88 10.64
N LEU A 224 -4.35 -11.78 10.67
CA LEU A 224 -4.28 -10.79 11.74
C LEU A 224 -4.90 -11.28 13.05
N ASN A 225 -6.00 -12.01 12.99
CA ASN A 225 -6.57 -12.70 14.15
C ASN A 225 -5.61 -13.79 14.69
N GLY A 226 -4.84 -14.43 13.80
CA GLY A 226 -3.75 -15.31 14.19
C GLY A 226 -2.66 -14.56 14.97
N ILE A 227 -2.18 -13.42 14.48
CA ILE A 227 -1.16 -12.60 15.15
C ILE A 227 -1.63 -12.12 16.52
N ALA A 228 -2.89 -11.70 16.67
CA ALA A 228 -3.44 -11.29 17.96
C ALA A 228 -3.30 -12.40 19.02
N ARG A 229 -3.62 -13.65 18.65
CA ARG A 229 -3.49 -14.82 19.53
C ARG A 229 -2.05 -15.16 19.92
N PHE A 230 -1.07 -14.83 19.07
CA PHE A 230 0.35 -15.03 19.40
C PHE A 230 0.93 -13.91 20.26
N SER A 231 0.41 -12.67 20.14
CA SER A 231 0.80 -11.52 20.95
C SER A 231 0.45 -11.73 22.43
N ASP A 232 -0.74 -12.27 22.72
CA ASP A 232 -1.20 -12.51 24.10
C ASP A 232 -0.40 -13.61 24.82
N ASN A 233 0.22 -14.54 24.07
CA ASN A 233 1.04 -15.61 24.61
C ASN A 233 2.50 -15.21 24.86
N GLN A 234 2.99 -14.11 24.30
CA GLN A 234 4.35 -13.61 24.59
C GLN A 234 4.40 -12.70 25.83
N THR A 235 3.31 -12.01 26.17
CA THR A 235 3.23 -11.15 27.36
C THR A 235 3.29 -11.95 28.68
N ASN A 236 2.88 -13.22 28.67
CA ASN A 236 2.92 -14.09 29.86
C ASN A 236 4.28 -14.77 30.11
N ASN A 237 5.25 -14.67 29.19
CA ASN A 237 6.56 -15.35 29.30
C ASN A 237 7.75 -14.39 29.48
N GLN A 238 7.53 -13.10 29.75
CA GLN A 238 8.60 -12.11 30.04
C GLN A 238 8.55 -11.52 31.46
N THR A 239 7.99 -12.22 32.44
CA THR A 239 8.22 -11.94 33.88
C THR A 239 8.99 -13.08 34.53
N LYS A 240 10.23 -13.29 34.10
CA LYS A 240 11.33 -13.79 34.95
C LYS A 240 12.64 -13.72 34.16
N GLU A 241 13.63 -13.07 34.77
CA GLU A 241 15.03 -12.94 34.35
C GLU A 241 15.27 -11.93 33.19
N THR A 242 15.73 -10.72 33.48
CA THR A 242 17.17 -10.50 33.68
C THR A 242 17.47 -9.16 34.36
N LYS A 243 18.43 -9.22 35.29
CA LYS A 243 19.05 -8.08 35.97
C LYS A 243 20.01 -7.35 35.03
N ALA A 244 19.95 -6.02 35.10
CA ALA A 244 20.99 -5.01 34.88
C ALA A 244 22.20 -5.32 33.98
N VAL A 245 22.32 -4.61 32.85
CA VAL A 245 23.55 -3.91 32.43
C VAL A 245 23.17 -2.67 31.61
N GLN A 246 23.57 -1.48 32.09
CA GLN A 246 23.51 -0.21 31.35
C GLN A 246 24.72 -0.08 30.42
N THR A 247 24.50 0.28 29.16
CA THR A 247 25.57 0.74 28.27
C THR A 247 25.26 2.16 27.80
N LYS A 248 26.03 3.12 28.32
CA LYS A 248 26.02 4.53 27.92
C LYS A 248 26.63 4.68 26.52
N SER A 249 25.86 5.27 25.59
CA SER A 249 26.38 5.81 24.33
C SER A 249 26.63 7.31 24.50
N ASN A 250 27.89 7.72 24.47
CA ASN A 250 28.33 9.11 24.49
C ASN A 250 27.92 9.82 23.19
N ASN A 251 26.91 10.68 23.23
CA ASN A 251 26.68 11.72 22.21
C ASN A 251 26.24 13.03 22.88
N LYS A 252 27.07 14.06 22.74
CA LYS A 252 27.05 15.35 23.47
C LYS A 252 25.85 16.27 23.16
N PHE A 253 24.84 15.81 22.42
CA PHE A 253 23.68 16.61 21.98
C PHE A 253 22.31 16.10 22.43
N MET A 254 22.24 15.00 23.19
CA MET A 254 20.96 14.44 23.67
C MET A 254 21.00 14.03 25.15
N ASN A 255 21.56 14.91 26.00
CA ASN A 255 21.46 14.74 27.44
C ASN A 255 20.36 15.67 27.99
N PHE A 256 19.13 15.43 27.57
CA PHE A 256 17.96 15.95 28.29
C PHE A 256 17.58 14.90 29.32
N ASP A 257 17.45 15.32 30.58
CA ASP A 257 16.81 14.49 31.60
C ASP A 257 15.40 14.16 31.11
N GLN A 258 15.20 12.94 30.64
CA GLN A 258 13.86 12.40 30.48
C GLN A 258 13.29 12.27 31.89
N GLN A 259 12.39 13.18 32.27
CA GLN A 259 11.65 13.01 33.51
C GLN A 259 10.91 11.68 33.44
N ASN A 260 11.35 10.74 34.27
CA ASN A 260 10.72 9.45 34.43
C ASN A 260 9.45 9.67 35.25
N TRP A 261 8.37 10.02 34.56
CA TRP A 261 7.08 10.24 35.18
C TRP A 261 6.53 8.91 35.71
N ASP A 262 6.39 8.82 37.03
CA ASP A 262 5.71 7.70 37.66
C ASP A 262 4.20 7.90 37.49
N PHE A 263 3.63 7.21 36.51
CA PHE A 263 2.22 7.33 36.14
C PHE A 263 1.27 6.92 37.27
N GLU A 264 1.68 6.01 38.16
CA GLU A 264 0.87 5.61 39.31
C GLU A 264 0.82 6.73 40.35
N GLU A 265 1.96 7.40 40.58
CA GLU A 265 2.05 8.55 41.48
C GLU A 265 1.24 9.74 40.94
N ILE A 266 1.30 10.02 39.65
CA ILE A 266 0.51 11.09 39.01
C ILE A 266 -0.98 10.79 39.14
N LYS A 267 -1.40 9.55 38.89
CA LYS A 267 -2.80 9.14 38.99
C LYS A 267 -3.31 9.22 40.43
N ARG A 268 -2.46 8.89 41.40
CA ARG A 268 -2.75 9.07 42.83
C ARG A 268 -2.95 10.55 43.16
N GLN A 269 -2.06 11.43 42.69
CA GLN A 269 -2.16 12.87 42.92
C GLN A 269 -3.41 13.48 42.24
N GLU A 270 -3.78 12.99 41.05
CA GLU A 270 -5.00 13.42 40.37
C GLU A 270 -6.26 13.00 41.15
N GLN A 271 -6.29 11.76 41.66
CA GLN A 271 -7.39 11.30 42.51
C GLN A 271 -7.48 12.09 43.83
N GLU A 272 -6.34 12.35 44.48
CA GLU A 272 -6.28 13.16 45.70
C GLU A 272 -6.77 14.59 45.45
N PHE A 273 -6.37 15.19 44.32
CA PHE A 273 -6.83 16.51 43.93
C PHE A 273 -8.35 16.57 43.69
N ILE A 274 -8.91 15.58 42.99
CA ILE A 274 -10.36 15.49 42.75
C ILE A 274 -11.11 15.35 44.07
N GLU A 275 -10.59 14.56 45.00
CA GLU A 275 -11.22 14.30 46.29
C GLU A 275 -11.18 15.53 47.21
N ASP A 276 -10.07 16.29 47.19
CA ASP A 276 -9.94 17.56 47.89
C ASP A 276 -10.81 18.67 47.29
N ASP A 277 -10.93 18.74 45.96
CA ASP A 277 -11.82 19.71 45.31
C ASP A 277 -13.30 19.39 45.60
N TYR A 278 -13.65 18.11 45.63
CA TYR A 278 -14.98 17.66 46.05
C TYR A 278 -15.30 18.06 47.50
N LYS A 279 -14.34 17.92 48.42
CA LYS A 279 -14.48 18.39 49.82
C LYS A 279 -14.64 19.91 49.91
N ARG A 280 -13.88 20.69 49.14
CA ARG A 280 -14.03 22.16 49.10
C ARG A 280 -15.41 22.57 48.60
N ILE A 281 -15.94 21.91 47.58
CA ILE A 281 -17.28 22.18 47.04
C ILE A 281 -18.34 21.88 48.11
N LEU A 282 -18.21 20.77 48.84
CA LEU A 282 -19.11 20.42 49.95
C LEU A 282 -19.04 21.41 51.12
N GLU A 283 -17.84 21.85 51.53
CA GLU A 283 -17.68 22.87 52.58
C GLU A 283 -18.21 24.24 52.17
N LYS A 284 -18.11 24.60 50.90
CA LYS A 284 -18.68 25.84 50.36
C LYS A 284 -20.20 25.81 50.38
N ASN A 285 -20.81 24.66 50.09
CA ASN A 285 -22.27 24.49 50.12
C ASN A 285 -22.83 24.40 51.56
N ARG A 286 -22.02 24.00 52.55
CA ARG A 286 -22.42 23.97 53.97
C ARG A 286 -22.41 25.33 54.66
N LYS A 287 -21.82 26.37 54.05
CA LYS A 287 -21.76 27.75 54.60
C LYS A 287 -22.86 28.67 54.08
N VAL A 288 -23.83 28.15 53.33
CA VAL A 288 -24.92 28.92 52.69
C VAL A 288 -26.29 28.61 53.31
N ASP A 289 -26.35 27.78 54.35
CA ASP A 289 -27.47 27.64 55.29
C ASP A 289 -27.12 28.28 56.65
#